data_AF-A0A1B0DAN2-F1
#
_entry.id   AF-A0A1B0DAN2-F1
#
_cell.length_a   1.000
_cell.length_b   1.000
_cell.length_c   1.000
_cell.angle_alpha   90.00
_cell.angle_beta   90.00
_cell.angle_gamma   90.00
#
_symmetry.space_group_name_H-M   'P 1'
#
loop_
_entity.id
_entity.type
_entity.pdbx_description
1 polymer ?
#
loop_
_entity_poly.entity_id
_entity_poly.type
_entity_poly.pdbx_seq_one_letter_code
_entity_poly.pdbx_strand_id
1 'polypeptide(L)'
;MPTQSQFTSRNVLNTHLGGIFWLGFWFYVVADWGRQQCQSTLVYVLPAPQLRIDPPSVTLYRGQSLRLRCLSSNNDHRYGPLGYSWSKNNQLFQSDPDTEFWEDLYPDGSILNIHNIQKSAEYSCIVSNMVAPVSKSVYITVIDKGVVELCPSDKLFGVQWPPSAPGPAVLADCPNHAAGQSRRICEQTDFAKPRWLQPDFSHCVPEHLGIIYNDFLEVTFGYQRSNTSVILQNTLEYAINRKDHFLPGEAAFLLRMLQEIHDYLDEVGSRCEREIASDTTLQILDIILKNEFSINNQQQVKHVQRLFLMAASNRESVATSGPKLAASTSNQLSSFRLHNTPVKALPFELQISGDQLFSDQLYLEINKGTTSLLDFVGNSSLSVTVISYRNLTSFLPHMYITRNRCVYASNNQQTIPMGFDMARVEMILQHNHSPTPEWVPVCGYDSSTNNQETWNTDMCLTENLLENITRCICPISGTYVVLLARQNYNRIGSLGENLR
;
A
#
# COMPACT_ATOMS: atom_id res chain seq x y z
N MET A 1 -14.93 -49.76 32.46
CA MET A 1 -13.66 -49.05 32.17
C MET A 1 -13.98 -47.97 31.15
N PRO A 2 -13.50 -46.73 31.35
CA PRO A 2 -13.86 -45.60 30.49
C PRO A 2 -13.13 -45.75 29.14
N THR A 3 -13.89 -45.77 28.05
CA THR A 3 -13.34 -45.72 26.69
C THR A 3 -12.94 -44.28 26.37
N GLN A 4 -11.63 -44.01 26.40
CA GLN A 4 -11.05 -42.78 25.85
C GLN A 4 -11.26 -42.77 24.34
N SER A 5 -12.15 -41.91 23.86
CA SER A 5 -12.15 -41.47 22.47
C SER A 5 -10.99 -40.50 22.27
N GLN A 6 -9.92 -40.95 21.60
CA GLN A 6 -8.89 -40.04 21.12
C GLN A 6 -9.41 -39.31 19.88
N PHE A 7 -9.78 -38.04 20.07
CA PHE A 7 -10.03 -37.10 18.98
C PHE A 7 -8.70 -36.53 18.48
N THR A 8 -8.24 -36.99 17.32
CA THR A 8 -7.14 -36.35 16.60
C THR A 8 -7.72 -35.43 15.52
N SER A 9 -7.94 -34.16 15.85
CA SER A 9 -8.22 -33.10 14.88
C SER A 9 -6.91 -32.41 14.50
N ARG A 10 -6.48 -32.53 13.23
CA ARG A 10 -5.60 -31.54 12.62
C ARG A 10 -6.36 -30.92 11.46
N ASN A 11 -6.72 -29.65 11.61
CA ASN A 11 -6.79 -28.62 10.57
C ASN A 11 -7.28 -27.33 11.24
N VAL A 12 -6.43 -26.30 11.20
CA VAL A 12 -6.67 -24.99 11.79
C VAL A 12 -7.43 -24.14 10.78
N LEU A 13 -8.67 -23.76 11.10
CA LEU A 13 -9.41 -22.73 10.37
C LEU A 13 -8.94 -21.37 10.89
N ASN A 14 -8.09 -20.69 10.13
CA ASN A 14 -7.76 -19.29 10.38
C ASN A 14 -8.65 -18.41 9.49
N THR A 15 -9.60 -17.70 10.10
CA THR A 15 -10.49 -16.77 9.41
C THR A 15 -9.92 -15.35 9.49
N HIS A 16 -9.37 -14.84 8.38
CA HIS A 16 -9.12 -13.42 8.22
C HIS A 16 -10.10 -12.79 7.21
N LEU A 17 -10.47 -11.55 7.52
CA LEU A 17 -11.54 -10.75 6.93
C LEU A 17 -11.40 -10.57 5.41
N GLY A 18 -12.32 -11.19 4.65
CA GLY A 18 -12.48 -10.89 3.23
C GLY A 18 -13.49 -11.81 2.56
N GLY A 19 -14.75 -11.39 2.51
CA GLY A 19 -15.77 -11.68 1.46
C GLY A 19 -16.00 -13.08 0.89
N ILE A 20 -15.30 -14.15 1.30
CA ILE A 20 -15.29 -15.43 0.59
C ILE A 20 -16.24 -16.42 1.23
N PHE A 21 -17.08 -17.02 0.39
CA PHE A 21 -17.92 -18.16 0.71
C PHE A 21 -17.07 -19.45 0.73
N TRP A 22 -16.97 -20.12 1.87
CA TRP A 22 -16.17 -21.35 2.00
C TRP A 22 -17.04 -22.61 2.02
N LEU A 23 -16.61 -23.62 1.27
CA LEU A 23 -17.09 -24.99 1.31
C LEU A 23 -15.94 -25.88 1.79
N GLY A 24 -16.12 -26.55 2.93
CA GLY A 24 -15.15 -27.53 3.45
C GLY A 24 -15.82 -28.87 3.70
N PHE A 25 -15.14 -29.96 3.35
CA PHE A 25 -15.52 -31.30 3.80
C PHE A 25 -14.75 -31.63 5.09
N TRP A 26 -15.48 -31.78 6.18
CA TRP A 26 -14.92 -32.22 7.46
C TRP A 26 -15.01 -33.73 7.54
N PHE A 27 -13.87 -34.41 7.52
CA PHE A 27 -13.79 -35.86 7.65
C PHE A 27 -13.56 -36.22 9.11
N TYR A 28 -14.41 -37.10 9.64
CA TYR A 28 -14.16 -37.73 10.92
C TYR A 28 -14.10 -39.24 10.74
N VAL A 29 -13.20 -39.86 11.50
CA VAL A 29 -12.97 -41.29 11.50
C VAL A 29 -13.41 -41.82 12.85
N VAL A 30 -14.44 -42.65 12.86
CA VAL A 30 -14.83 -43.41 14.05
C VAL A 30 -14.35 -44.84 13.86
N ALA A 31 -13.55 -45.33 14.80
CA ALA A 31 -13.08 -46.70 14.82
C ALA A 31 -13.65 -47.41 16.05
N ASP A 32 -14.41 -48.48 15.82
CA ASP A 32 -14.87 -49.37 16.87
C ASP A 32 -14.78 -50.83 16.42
N TRP A 33 -14.25 -51.69 17.28
CA TRP A 33 -14.08 -53.15 17.05
C TRP A 33 -13.51 -53.54 15.68
N GLY A 34 -12.46 -52.84 15.24
CA GLY A 34 -11.77 -53.14 13.98
C GLY A 34 -12.50 -52.71 12.71
N ARG A 35 -13.67 -52.04 12.82
CA ARG A 35 -14.32 -51.35 11.71
C ARG A 35 -14.06 -49.85 11.81
N GLN A 36 -13.48 -49.30 10.75
CA GLN A 36 -13.26 -47.88 10.60
C GLN A 36 -14.31 -47.33 9.64
N GLN A 37 -15.09 -46.35 10.10
CA GLN A 37 -16.09 -45.68 9.27
C GLN A 37 -15.67 -44.22 9.10
N CYS A 38 -15.42 -43.83 7.84
CA CYS A 38 -15.14 -42.45 7.46
C CYS A 38 -16.46 -41.79 7.06
N GLN A 39 -16.82 -40.71 7.75
CA GLN A 39 -17.93 -39.86 7.34
C GLN A 39 -17.42 -38.44 7.10
N SER A 40 -18.03 -37.79 6.10
CA SER A 40 -17.75 -36.40 5.76
C SER A 40 -18.99 -35.55 6.01
N THR A 41 -18.84 -34.45 6.73
CA THR A 41 -19.87 -33.41 6.84
C THR A 41 -19.48 -32.19 6.03
N LEU A 42 -20.45 -31.54 5.41
CA LEU A 42 -20.23 -30.31 4.68
C LEU A 42 -20.34 -29.12 5.63
N VAL A 43 -19.30 -28.30 5.70
CA VAL A 43 -19.24 -27.09 6.52
C VAL A 43 -19.23 -25.87 5.61
N TYR A 44 -20.10 -24.91 5.91
CA TYR A 44 -20.18 -23.62 5.24
C TYR A 44 -19.64 -22.54 6.18
N VAL A 45 -18.68 -21.72 5.73
CA VAL A 45 -18.30 -20.49 6.44
C VAL A 45 -18.91 -19.32 5.69
N LEU A 46 -19.76 -18.58 6.41
CA LEU A 46 -20.47 -17.42 5.89
C LEU A 46 -19.64 -16.17 6.17
N PRO A 47 -19.14 -15.43 5.15
CA PRO A 47 -18.43 -14.18 5.37
C PRO A 47 -19.35 -13.08 5.93
N ALA A 48 -18.76 -12.06 6.55
CA ALA A 48 -19.51 -10.86 6.92
C ALA A 48 -20.11 -10.18 5.66
N PRO A 49 -21.33 -9.62 5.74
CA PRO A 49 -22.00 -9.01 4.61
C PRO A 49 -21.24 -7.76 4.15
N GLN A 50 -21.10 -7.61 2.83
CA GLN A 50 -20.52 -6.41 2.24
C GLN A 50 -21.61 -5.36 2.03
N LEU A 51 -21.42 -4.20 2.67
CA LEU A 51 -22.38 -3.10 2.62
C LEU A 51 -21.96 -2.01 1.63
N ARG A 52 -22.96 -1.44 0.96
CA ARG A 52 -22.82 -0.26 0.10
C ARG A 52 -23.87 0.77 0.47
N ILE A 53 -23.42 2.03 0.63
CA ILE A 53 -24.32 3.18 0.78
C ILE A 53 -24.27 4.00 -0.50
N ASP A 54 -25.45 4.43 -0.95
CA ASP A 54 -25.64 5.27 -2.13
C ASP A 54 -26.49 6.51 -1.79
N PRO A 55 -26.03 7.73 -2.13
CA PRO A 55 -24.69 8.05 -2.61
C PRO A 55 -23.60 7.82 -1.53
N PRO A 56 -22.36 7.48 -1.92
CA PRO A 56 -21.27 7.24 -0.98
C PRO A 56 -20.68 8.52 -0.37
N SER A 57 -20.97 9.69 -0.94
CA SER A 57 -20.65 11.01 -0.40
C SER A 57 -21.56 12.06 -1.02
N VAL A 58 -21.88 13.13 -0.27
CA VAL A 58 -22.77 14.18 -0.77
C VAL A 58 -22.52 15.52 -0.09
N THR A 59 -22.59 16.60 -0.87
CA THR A 59 -22.69 17.98 -0.39
C THR A 59 -24.06 18.53 -0.75
N LEU A 60 -24.75 19.16 0.19
CA LEU A 60 -26.10 19.71 0.02
C LEU A 60 -26.18 21.13 0.58
N TYR A 61 -27.12 21.90 0.06
CA TYR A 61 -27.50 23.18 0.65
C TYR A 61 -28.48 22.99 1.81
N ARG A 62 -28.41 23.89 2.80
CA ARG A 62 -29.36 23.93 3.92
C ARG A 62 -30.82 23.90 3.41
N GLY A 63 -31.62 23.03 4.03
CA GLY A 63 -33.03 22.81 3.72
C GLY A 63 -33.30 21.79 2.59
N GLN A 64 -32.28 21.27 1.93
CA GLN A 64 -32.46 20.19 0.96
C GLN A 64 -32.78 18.86 1.65
N SER A 65 -33.43 17.95 0.91
CA SER A 65 -33.72 16.59 1.35
C SER A 65 -32.81 15.61 0.62
N LEU A 66 -32.53 14.47 1.24
CA LEU A 66 -31.68 13.41 0.70
C LEU A 66 -32.34 12.05 0.88
N ARG A 67 -32.11 11.15 -0.08
CA ARG A 67 -32.39 9.73 0.05
C ARG A 67 -31.09 8.96 0.07
N LEU A 68 -30.87 8.18 1.11
CA LEU A 68 -29.77 7.23 1.24
C LEU A 68 -30.30 5.80 1.03
N ARG A 69 -29.55 4.99 0.31
CA ARG A 69 -29.81 3.56 0.16
C ARG A 69 -28.67 2.78 0.77
N CYS A 70 -28.98 1.81 1.62
CA CYS A 70 -28.04 0.83 2.13
C CYS A 70 -28.37 -0.51 1.51
N LEU A 71 -27.41 -1.11 0.80
CA LEU A 71 -27.57 -2.36 0.09
C LEU A 71 -26.53 -3.37 0.59
N SER A 72 -26.95 -4.61 0.77
CA SER A 72 -26.05 -5.75 1.00
C SER A 72 -25.80 -6.43 -0.34
N SER A 73 -24.54 -6.65 -0.72
CA SER A 73 -24.22 -7.36 -1.98
C SER A 73 -24.33 -8.88 -1.86
N ASN A 74 -24.53 -9.41 -0.65
CA ASN A 74 -24.64 -10.85 -0.40
C ASN A 74 -26.11 -11.29 -0.39
N ASN A 75 -26.60 -11.75 -1.54
CA ASN A 75 -27.95 -12.31 -1.70
C ASN A 75 -28.04 -13.79 -1.26
N ASP A 76 -27.11 -14.28 -0.44
CA ASP A 76 -27.12 -15.68 -0.03
C ASP A 76 -28.19 -15.88 1.05
N HIS A 77 -29.31 -16.48 0.65
CA HIS A 77 -30.45 -16.76 1.53
C HIS A 77 -30.10 -17.55 2.80
N ARG A 78 -28.91 -18.17 2.88
CA ARG A 78 -28.38 -18.83 4.08
C ARG A 78 -28.07 -17.87 5.22
N TYR A 79 -27.90 -16.57 4.97
CA TYR A 79 -27.75 -15.57 6.03
C TYR A 79 -29.02 -15.37 6.87
N GLY A 80 -30.17 -15.90 6.42
CA GLY A 80 -31.47 -15.58 6.99
C GLY A 80 -31.92 -14.16 6.63
N PRO A 81 -33.03 -13.67 7.22
CA PRO A 81 -33.46 -12.29 7.00
C PRO A 81 -32.43 -11.31 7.58
N LEU A 82 -31.97 -10.37 6.76
CA LEU A 82 -31.07 -9.29 7.19
C LEU A 82 -31.89 -8.20 7.91
N GLY A 83 -31.45 -7.82 9.10
CA GLY A 83 -32.05 -6.70 9.84
C GLY A 83 -31.27 -5.42 9.61
N TYR A 84 -31.94 -4.35 9.17
CA TYR A 84 -31.33 -3.05 8.91
C TYR A 84 -31.73 -2.04 9.99
N SER A 85 -30.78 -1.18 10.37
CA SER A 85 -31.02 -0.05 11.26
C SER A 85 -30.11 1.11 10.89
N TRP A 86 -30.51 2.32 11.29
CA TRP A 86 -29.77 3.54 11.03
C TRP A 86 -29.41 4.27 12.32
N SER A 87 -28.21 4.85 12.34
CA SER A 87 -27.77 5.76 13.40
C SER A 87 -27.32 7.09 12.81
N LYS A 88 -27.43 8.16 13.61
CA LYS A 88 -26.98 9.50 13.30
C LYS A 88 -25.96 9.94 14.34
N ASN A 89 -24.76 10.32 13.91
CA ASN A 89 -23.63 10.68 14.78
C ASN A 89 -23.39 9.63 15.88
N ASN A 90 -23.36 8.35 15.49
CA ASN A 90 -23.21 7.19 16.38
C ASN A 90 -24.31 7.00 17.43
N GLN A 91 -25.48 7.62 17.25
CA GLN A 91 -26.65 7.45 18.12
C GLN A 91 -27.84 6.94 17.31
N LEU A 92 -28.55 5.95 17.84
CA LEU A 92 -29.82 5.51 17.27
C LEU A 92 -30.83 6.66 17.42
N PHE A 93 -31.61 6.89 16.36
CA PHE A 93 -32.68 7.88 16.35
C PHE A 93 -34.02 7.19 16.07
N GLN A 94 -35.10 7.82 16.49
CA GLN A 94 -36.44 7.31 16.23
C GLN A 94 -36.87 7.67 14.82
N SER A 95 -37.47 6.71 14.10
CA SER A 95 -38.02 6.94 12.76
C SER A 95 -39.22 7.90 12.84
N ASP A 96 -39.18 8.97 12.07
CA ASP A 96 -40.21 10.01 12.00
C ASP A 96 -40.47 10.39 10.53
N PRO A 97 -41.70 10.15 10.01
CA PRO A 97 -42.07 10.47 8.63
C PRO A 97 -41.84 11.92 8.20
N ASP A 98 -41.88 12.87 9.14
CA ASP A 98 -41.75 14.30 8.83
C ASP A 98 -40.29 14.76 8.78
N THR A 99 -39.36 13.99 9.37
CA THR A 99 -37.95 14.38 9.49
C THR A 99 -37.01 13.32 8.92
N GLU A 100 -36.84 12.20 9.59
CA GLU A 100 -35.89 11.14 9.26
C GLU A 100 -36.58 9.77 9.37
N PHE A 101 -36.89 9.16 8.22
CA PHE A 101 -37.66 7.93 8.14
C PHE A 101 -36.97 6.89 7.27
N TRP A 102 -36.92 5.64 7.74
CA TRP A 102 -36.34 4.55 6.97
C TRP A 102 -37.27 3.35 6.83
N GLU A 103 -37.13 2.65 5.70
CA GLU A 103 -37.86 1.44 5.36
C GLU A 103 -36.90 0.37 4.86
N ASP A 104 -37.21 -0.88 5.16
CA ASP A 104 -36.43 -2.01 4.65
C ASP A 104 -36.86 -2.34 3.22
N LEU A 105 -35.88 -2.48 2.34
CA LEU A 105 -36.05 -3.01 0.99
C LEU A 105 -35.94 -4.52 1.04
N TYR A 106 -37.05 -5.20 0.84
CA TYR A 106 -37.04 -6.64 0.67
C TYR A 106 -36.48 -7.04 -0.72
N PRO A 107 -35.53 -8.00 -0.84
CA PRO A 107 -34.90 -8.76 0.24
C PRO A 107 -33.62 -8.13 0.85
N ASP A 108 -32.93 -7.23 0.15
CA ASP A 108 -31.51 -6.93 0.44
C ASP A 108 -31.17 -5.42 0.57
N GLY A 109 -31.92 -4.65 1.36
CA GLY A 109 -31.52 -3.27 1.67
C GLY A 109 -32.39 -2.49 2.64
N SER A 110 -32.08 -1.20 2.77
CA SER A 110 -32.89 -0.20 3.49
C SER A 110 -32.75 1.16 2.83
N ILE A 111 -33.83 1.95 2.80
CA ILE A 111 -33.84 3.34 2.33
C ILE A 111 -34.07 4.25 3.53
N LEU A 112 -33.21 5.24 3.71
CA LEU A 112 -33.39 6.35 4.64
C LEU A 112 -33.72 7.64 3.87
N ASN A 113 -34.88 8.22 4.13
CA ASN A 113 -35.29 9.53 3.63
C ASN A 113 -35.06 10.57 4.73
N ILE A 114 -34.33 11.63 4.40
CA ILE A 114 -33.97 12.72 5.30
C ILE A 114 -34.53 14.01 4.73
N HIS A 115 -35.44 14.64 5.45
CA HIS A 115 -36.13 15.85 5.03
C HIS A 115 -35.54 17.11 5.67
N ASN A 116 -35.53 18.21 4.92
CA ASN A 116 -35.19 19.55 5.41
C ASN A 116 -33.87 19.64 6.22
N ILE A 117 -32.76 19.15 5.65
CA ILE A 117 -31.49 18.99 6.36
C ILE A 117 -30.89 20.35 6.74
N GLN A 118 -30.65 20.57 8.04
CA GLN A 118 -30.14 21.85 8.56
C GLN A 118 -28.63 21.87 8.84
N LYS A 119 -28.07 20.73 9.26
CA LYS A 119 -26.69 20.60 9.74
C LYS A 119 -26.03 19.35 9.17
N SER A 120 -24.72 19.42 8.96
CA SER A 120 -23.90 18.26 8.62
C SER A 120 -24.00 17.19 9.70
N ALA A 121 -24.04 15.93 9.29
CA ALA A 121 -24.13 14.79 10.19
C ALA A 121 -23.61 13.53 9.51
N GLU A 122 -23.13 12.59 10.32
CA GLU A 122 -22.79 11.24 9.88
C GLU A 122 -24.00 10.33 10.03
N TYR A 123 -24.36 9.61 8.98
CA TYR A 123 -25.38 8.56 9.03
C TYR A 123 -24.73 7.21 8.80
N SER A 124 -25.06 6.23 9.64
CA SER A 124 -24.53 4.88 9.53
C SER A 124 -25.66 3.88 9.36
N CYS A 125 -25.54 3.04 8.34
CA CYS A 125 -26.36 1.86 8.17
C CYS A 125 -25.70 0.70 8.92
N ILE A 126 -26.46 0.04 9.77
CA ILE A 126 -26.04 -1.11 10.55
C ILE A 126 -26.88 -2.31 10.09
N VAL A 127 -26.20 -3.32 9.58
CA VAL A 127 -26.81 -4.57 9.13
C VAL A 127 -26.42 -5.67 10.09
N SER A 128 -27.45 -6.32 10.64
CA SER A 128 -27.30 -7.45 11.54
C SER A 128 -27.63 -8.74 10.79
N ASN A 129 -26.77 -9.75 10.97
CA ASN A 129 -27.00 -11.11 10.50
C ASN A 129 -26.55 -12.12 11.56
N MET A 130 -26.67 -13.43 11.28
CA MET A 130 -26.24 -14.49 12.21
C MET A 130 -24.72 -14.60 12.42
N VAL A 131 -23.90 -13.87 11.65
CA VAL A 131 -22.43 -13.95 11.70
C VAL A 131 -21.87 -12.81 12.57
N ALA A 132 -22.07 -11.57 12.15
CA ALA A 132 -21.62 -10.37 12.86
C ALA A 132 -22.37 -9.12 12.36
N PRO A 133 -22.68 -8.15 13.23
CA PRO A 133 -23.18 -6.85 12.77
C PRO A 133 -22.09 -6.12 11.99
N VAL A 134 -22.44 -5.59 10.82
CA VAL A 134 -21.55 -4.77 9.99
C VAL A 134 -22.19 -3.39 9.85
N SER A 135 -21.38 -2.34 9.92
CA SER A 135 -21.85 -0.97 9.74
C SER A 135 -21.06 -0.25 8.65
N LYS A 136 -21.74 0.62 7.91
CA LYS A 136 -21.11 1.54 6.97
C LYS A 136 -21.67 2.95 7.18
N SER A 137 -20.82 3.96 7.11
CA SER A 137 -21.20 5.36 7.32
C SER A 137 -21.09 6.20 6.06
N VAL A 138 -21.90 7.25 6.00
CA VAL A 138 -21.77 8.36 5.04
C VAL A 138 -21.82 9.68 5.81
N TYR A 139 -20.87 10.57 5.52
CA TYR A 139 -20.86 11.91 6.05
C TYR A 139 -21.57 12.86 5.08
N ILE A 140 -22.61 13.53 5.55
CA ILE A 140 -23.36 14.52 4.77
C ILE A 140 -22.82 15.91 5.10
N THR A 141 -22.31 16.60 4.09
CA THR A 141 -21.83 17.98 4.22
C THR A 141 -22.94 18.95 3.85
N VAL A 142 -23.34 19.80 4.80
CA VAL A 142 -24.37 20.84 4.59
C VAL A 142 -23.73 22.21 4.59
N ILE A 143 -24.02 22.98 3.56
CA ILE A 143 -23.46 24.31 3.35
C ILE A 143 -24.54 25.36 3.13
N ASP A 144 -24.19 26.61 3.42
CA ASP A 144 -25.02 27.77 3.10
C ASP A 144 -24.79 28.24 1.68
N LYS A 145 -25.89 28.55 0.97
CA LYS A 145 -25.83 29.08 -0.39
C LYS A 145 -25.07 30.40 -0.41
N GLY A 146 -24.08 30.51 -1.30
CA GLY A 146 -23.30 31.74 -1.50
C GLY A 146 -22.19 31.99 -0.48
N VAL A 147 -22.02 31.13 0.53
CA VAL A 147 -20.93 31.23 1.50
C VAL A 147 -19.70 30.43 1.06
N VAL A 148 -19.91 29.26 0.46
CA VAL A 148 -18.86 28.33 0.03
C VAL A 148 -18.96 28.13 -1.49
N GLU A 149 -17.88 28.38 -2.22
CA GLU A 149 -17.75 28.02 -3.64
C GLU A 149 -17.47 26.50 -3.73
N LEU A 150 -18.10 25.82 -4.69
CA LEU A 150 -17.95 24.36 -4.86
C LEU A 150 -16.99 24.04 -5.97
N CYS A 151 -16.31 22.90 -5.84
CA CYS A 151 -15.76 22.25 -7.01
C CYS A 151 -16.92 21.85 -7.94
N PRO A 152 -16.83 22.13 -9.26
CA PRO A 152 -17.92 21.86 -10.19
C PRO A 152 -18.11 20.35 -10.41
N SER A 153 -19.28 19.97 -10.91
CA SER A 153 -19.49 18.59 -11.39
C SER A 153 -18.49 18.29 -12.50
N ASP A 154 -17.85 17.12 -12.43
CA ASP A 154 -16.81 16.71 -13.38
C ASP A 154 -16.97 15.22 -13.71
N LYS A 155 -16.50 14.80 -14.89
CA LYS A 155 -16.44 13.40 -15.29
C LYS A 155 -15.03 13.06 -15.73
N LEU A 156 -14.32 12.30 -14.91
CA LEU A 156 -12.92 11.97 -15.13
C LEU A 156 -12.69 10.48 -14.85
N PHE A 157 -11.91 9.81 -15.71
CA PHE A 157 -11.64 8.36 -15.64
C PHE A 157 -12.90 7.47 -15.57
N GLY A 158 -13.99 7.90 -16.22
CA GLY A 158 -15.26 7.16 -16.20
C GLY A 158 -16.08 7.31 -14.92
N VAL A 159 -15.62 8.11 -13.95
CA VAL A 159 -16.33 8.40 -12.70
C VAL A 159 -16.99 9.77 -12.76
N GLN A 160 -18.24 9.86 -12.28
CA GLN A 160 -18.97 11.11 -12.13
C GLN A 160 -18.71 11.70 -10.75
N TRP A 161 -18.11 12.88 -10.69
CA TRP A 161 -17.83 13.62 -9.47
C TRP A 161 -18.91 14.68 -9.26
N PRO A 162 -19.72 14.59 -8.20
CA PRO A 162 -20.78 15.57 -7.93
C PRO A 162 -20.19 16.90 -7.45
N PRO A 163 -20.92 18.02 -7.61
CA PRO A 163 -20.53 19.30 -7.01
C PRO A 163 -20.28 19.14 -5.51
N SER A 164 -19.11 19.55 -5.04
CA SER A 164 -18.68 19.25 -3.67
C SER A 164 -17.97 20.43 -3.02
N ALA A 165 -18.21 20.60 -1.72
CA ALA A 165 -17.52 21.60 -0.93
C ALA A 165 -16.05 21.20 -0.70
N PRO A 166 -15.14 22.18 -0.54
CA PRO A 166 -13.78 21.91 -0.13
C PRO A 166 -13.70 21.18 1.21
N GLY A 167 -12.74 20.27 1.35
CA GLY A 167 -12.50 19.55 2.60
C GLY A 167 -12.21 18.06 2.39
N PRO A 168 -12.88 17.15 3.14
CA PRO A 168 -12.61 15.71 3.06
C PRO A 168 -12.78 15.11 1.67
N ALA A 169 -12.17 13.94 1.47
CA ALA A 169 -12.29 13.20 0.22
C ALA A 169 -13.75 12.84 -0.08
N VAL A 170 -14.20 13.17 -1.28
CA VAL A 170 -15.48 12.79 -1.85
C VAL A 170 -15.33 11.38 -2.40
N LEU A 171 -16.22 10.49 -1.98
CA LEU A 171 -16.26 9.10 -2.44
C LEU A 171 -17.19 8.97 -3.64
N ALA A 172 -16.83 8.08 -4.56
CA ALA A 172 -17.65 7.67 -5.68
C ALA A 172 -17.44 6.18 -5.97
N ASP A 173 -18.32 5.57 -6.76
CA ASP A 173 -18.12 4.20 -7.20
C ASP A 173 -16.88 4.10 -8.09
N CYS A 174 -16.21 2.95 -8.05
CA CYS A 174 -15.09 2.68 -8.95
C CYS A 174 -15.59 2.52 -10.40
N PRO A 175 -14.77 2.87 -11.40
CA PRO A 175 -15.13 2.71 -12.79
C PRO A 175 -15.28 1.23 -13.16
N ASN A 176 -16.07 0.94 -14.21
CA ASN A 176 -16.34 -0.41 -14.72
C ASN A 176 -16.86 -1.40 -13.65
N HIS A 177 -17.57 -0.91 -12.62
CA HIS A 177 -18.09 -1.73 -11.53
C HIS A 177 -17.02 -2.51 -10.75
N ALA A 178 -15.76 -2.04 -10.77
CA ALA A 178 -14.72 -2.56 -9.90
C ALA A 178 -15.14 -2.47 -8.42
N ALA A 179 -14.66 -3.39 -7.60
CA ALA A 179 -14.99 -3.40 -6.18
C ALA A 179 -14.28 -2.24 -5.45
N GLY A 180 -14.87 -1.76 -4.35
CA GLY A 180 -14.34 -0.66 -3.55
C GLY A 180 -14.94 0.71 -3.90
N GLN A 181 -14.23 1.78 -3.56
CA GLN A 181 -14.66 3.17 -3.79
C GLN A 181 -13.49 4.02 -4.29
N SER A 182 -13.76 4.87 -5.27
CA SER A 182 -12.82 5.89 -5.72
C SER A 182 -12.96 7.14 -4.84
N ARG A 183 -11.88 7.91 -4.73
CA ARG A 183 -11.80 9.08 -3.85
C ARG A 183 -11.31 10.28 -4.63
N ARG A 184 -11.78 11.48 -4.32
CA ARG A 184 -11.23 12.72 -4.88
C ARG A 184 -11.39 13.87 -3.90
N ILE A 185 -10.37 14.71 -3.80
CA ILE A 185 -10.36 15.83 -2.85
C ILE A 185 -10.67 17.12 -3.61
N CYS A 186 -11.64 17.87 -3.10
CA CYS A 186 -11.85 19.27 -3.48
C CYS A 186 -11.01 20.13 -2.53
N GLU A 187 -9.97 20.76 -3.06
CA GLU A 187 -9.05 21.58 -2.28
C GLU A 187 -9.34 23.06 -2.52
N GLN A 188 -9.25 23.85 -1.45
CA GLN A 188 -9.22 25.30 -1.54
C GLN A 188 -8.05 25.80 -0.67
N THR A 189 -7.03 26.36 -1.32
CA THR A 189 -5.96 27.11 -0.65
C THR A 189 -6.43 28.53 -0.36
N ASP A 190 -5.86 29.19 0.65
CA ASP A 190 -6.28 30.54 1.07
C ASP A 190 -6.44 31.49 -0.13
N PHE A 191 -7.64 32.07 -0.25
CA PHE A 191 -8.07 32.99 -1.32
C PHE A 191 -8.14 32.43 -2.75
N ALA A 192 -7.76 31.17 -2.98
CA ALA A 192 -7.91 30.52 -4.28
C ALA A 192 -9.34 30.01 -4.48
N LYS A 193 -9.72 29.84 -5.74
CA LYS A 193 -10.94 29.12 -6.09
C LYS A 193 -10.78 27.63 -5.78
N PRO A 194 -11.85 26.96 -5.31
CA PRO A 194 -11.81 25.53 -5.05
C PRO A 194 -11.54 24.76 -6.35
N ARG A 195 -10.65 23.78 -6.28
CA ARG A 195 -10.26 22.95 -7.42
C ARG A 195 -10.23 21.48 -7.04
N TRP A 196 -10.55 20.64 -8.00
CA TRP A 196 -10.38 19.21 -7.85
C TRP A 196 -8.91 18.81 -7.93
N LEU A 197 -8.46 18.04 -6.96
CA LEU A 197 -7.21 17.28 -7.07
C LEU A 197 -7.40 16.05 -7.98
N GLN A 198 -6.28 15.40 -8.29
CA GLN A 198 -6.30 14.14 -9.02
C GLN A 198 -7.09 13.09 -8.21
N PRO A 199 -7.96 12.29 -8.86
CA PRO A 199 -8.64 11.20 -8.17
C PRO A 199 -7.66 10.13 -7.68
N ASP A 200 -8.11 9.38 -6.69
CA ASP A 200 -7.39 8.26 -6.08
C ASP A 200 -8.24 6.98 -6.22
N PHE A 201 -7.66 5.99 -6.90
CA PHE A 201 -8.23 4.67 -7.16
C PHE A 201 -7.51 3.57 -6.38
N SER A 202 -6.72 3.90 -5.36
CA SER A 202 -5.99 2.92 -4.53
C SER A 202 -6.88 1.91 -3.81
N HIS A 203 -8.16 2.22 -3.62
CA HIS A 203 -9.15 1.33 -3.02
C HIS A 203 -10.05 0.64 -4.06
N CYS A 204 -9.79 0.82 -5.35
CA CYS A 204 -10.51 0.15 -6.42
C CYS A 204 -9.82 -1.17 -6.78
N VAL A 205 -10.58 -2.26 -6.82
CA VAL A 205 -10.09 -3.60 -7.17
C VAL A 205 -10.77 -4.05 -8.45
N PRO A 206 -10.05 -4.11 -9.58
CA PRO A 206 -10.57 -4.64 -10.83
C PRO A 206 -10.99 -6.10 -10.68
N GLU A 207 -12.11 -6.48 -11.30
CA GLU A 207 -12.70 -7.82 -11.19
C GLU A 207 -11.69 -8.94 -11.47
N HIS A 208 -10.95 -8.84 -12.59
CA HIS A 208 -9.93 -9.83 -12.96
C HIS A 208 -8.85 -9.99 -11.87
N LEU A 209 -8.38 -8.89 -11.29
CA LEU A 209 -7.38 -8.94 -10.22
C LEU A 209 -7.96 -9.52 -8.93
N GLY A 210 -9.23 -9.23 -8.64
CA GLY A 210 -9.97 -9.85 -7.55
C GLY A 210 -10.10 -11.37 -7.68
N ILE A 211 -10.29 -11.88 -8.91
CA ILE A 211 -10.32 -13.33 -9.18
C ILE A 211 -8.95 -13.97 -8.89
N ILE A 212 -7.85 -13.39 -9.40
CA ILE A 212 -6.50 -13.91 -9.14
C ILE A 212 -6.20 -13.91 -7.63
N TYR A 213 -6.64 -12.87 -6.91
CA TYR A 213 -6.48 -12.80 -5.47
C TYR A 213 -7.29 -13.88 -4.72
N ASN A 214 -8.51 -14.18 -5.17
CA ASN A 214 -9.29 -15.27 -4.61
C ASN A 214 -8.62 -16.63 -4.86
N ASP A 215 -8.03 -16.86 -6.03
CA ASP A 215 -7.25 -18.07 -6.32
C ASP A 215 -6.03 -18.19 -5.40
N PHE A 216 -5.37 -17.07 -5.09
CA PHE A 216 -4.29 -17.02 -4.10
C PHE A 216 -4.78 -17.42 -2.72
N LEU A 217 -5.89 -16.86 -2.27
CA LEU A 217 -6.49 -17.22 -0.99
C LEU A 217 -6.87 -18.70 -0.93
N GLU A 218 -7.46 -19.27 -2.00
CA GLU A 218 -7.71 -20.72 -2.06
C GLU A 218 -6.43 -21.54 -1.82
N VAL A 219 -5.29 -21.14 -2.42
CA VAL A 219 -4.00 -21.81 -2.21
C VAL A 219 -3.53 -21.70 -0.75
N THR A 220 -3.62 -20.52 -0.12
CA THR A 220 -3.16 -20.35 1.27
C THR A 220 -3.99 -21.14 2.28
N PHE A 221 -5.25 -21.45 1.96
CA PHE A 221 -6.08 -22.33 2.78
C PHE A 221 -5.92 -23.83 2.47
N GLY A 222 -5.04 -24.19 1.54
CA GLY A 222 -4.71 -25.58 1.20
C GLY A 222 -5.63 -26.20 0.15
N TYR A 223 -6.43 -25.42 -0.58
CA TYR A 223 -7.19 -25.92 -1.71
C TYR A 223 -6.26 -26.13 -2.91
N GLN A 224 -6.28 -27.32 -3.51
CA GLN A 224 -5.40 -27.70 -4.63
C GLN A 224 -5.96 -27.28 -6.00
N ARG A 225 -6.66 -26.14 -6.09
CA ARG A 225 -7.26 -25.68 -7.35
C ARG A 225 -6.27 -24.94 -8.25
N SER A 226 -5.31 -24.23 -7.64
CA SER A 226 -4.24 -23.48 -8.29
C SER A 226 -2.91 -23.72 -7.56
N ASN A 227 -1.83 -23.09 -8.03
CA ASN A 227 -0.54 -23.06 -7.34
C ASN A 227 0.10 -21.68 -7.47
N THR A 228 1.10 -21.41 -6.63
CA THR A 228 1.72 -20.08 -6.53
C THR A 228 2.37 -19.62 -7.84
N SER A 229 2.93 -20.54 -8.64
CA SER A 229 3.52 -20.21 -9.94
C SER A 229 2.48 -19.71 -10.94
N VAL A 230 1.30 -20.34 -11.00
CA VAL A 230 0.19 -19.90 -11.85
C VAL A 230 -0.35 -18.54 -11.38
N ILE A 231 -0.48 -18.35 -10.06
CA ILE A 231 -0.90 -17.06 -9.49
C ILE A 231 0.06 -15.94 -9.92
N LEU A 232 1.37 -16.12 -9.71
CA LEU A 232 2.39 -15.16 -10.10
C LEU A 232 2.37 -14.86 -11.61
N GLN A 233 2.19 -15.88 -12.44
CA GLN A 233 2.07 -15.72 -13.88
C GLN A 233 0.85 -14.87 -14.26
N ASN A 234 -0.32 -15.18 -13.69
CA ASN A 234 -1.56 -14.42 -13.95
C ASN A 234 -1.44 -12.97 -13.43
N THR A 235 -0.79 -12.77 -12.29
CA THR A 235 -0.51 -11.43 -11.75
C THR A 235 0.40 -10.63 -12.68
N LEU A 236 1.44 -11.25 -13.25
CA LEU A 236 2.32 -10.61 -14.24
C LEU A 236 1.57 -10.28 -15.54
N GLU A 237 0.77 -11.21 -16.04
CA GLU A 237 -0.05 -10.99 -17.24
C GLU A 237 -1.02 -9.83 -17.05
N TYR A 238 -1.68 -9.75 -15.89
CA TYR A 238 -2.51 -8.61 -15.54
C TYR A 238 -1.72 -7.29 -15.58
N ALA A 239 -0.53 -7.23 -14.98
CA ALA A 239 0.31 -6.03 -14.99
C ALA A 239 0.71 -5.62 -16.41
N ILE A 240 1.11 -6.58 -17.26
CA ILE A 240 1.47 -6.36 -18.66
C ILE A 240 0.28 -5.77 -19.43
N ASN A 241 -0.93 -6.31 -19.24
CA ASN A 241 -2.14 -5.81 -19.89
C ASN A 241 -2.55 -4.42 -19.40
N ARG A 242 -2.25 -4.09 -18.13
CA ARG A 242 -2.58 -2.79 -17.51
C ARG A 242 -1.53 -1.71 -17.72
N LYS A 243 -0.35 -2.04 -18.26
CA LYS A 243 0.84 -1.16 -18.33
C LYS A 243 0.58 0.29 -18.77
N ASP A 244 -0.31 0.50 -19.76
CA ASP A 244 -0.60 1.82 -20.32
C ASP A 244 -1.90 2.45 -19.78
N HIS A 245 -2.66 1.71 -18.96
CA HIS A 245 -4.05 2.05 -18.59
C HIS A 245 -4.29 2.06 -17.07
N PHE A 246 -3.25 2.05 -16.25
CA PHE A 246 -3.38 2.23 -14.81
C PHE A 246 -4.12 3.53 -14.50
N LEU A 247 -5.12 3.45 -13.64
CA LEU A 247 -5.75 4.60 -13.02
C LEU A 247 -4.86 5.13 -11.88
N PRO A 248 -4.93 6.44 -11.56
CA PRO A 248 -4.21 7.05 -10.45
C PRO A 248 -4.27 6.23 -9.14
N GLY A 249 -3.17 5.60 -8.74
CA GLY A 249 -3.05 4.80 -7.51
C GLY A 249 -3.59 3.36 -7.59
N GLU A 250 -4.11 2.89 -8.73
CA GLU A 250 -4.69 1.55 -8.89
C GLU A 250 -3.71 0.41 -8.53
N ALA A 251 -2.40 0.64 -8.63
CA ALA A 251 -1.40 -0.36 -8.30
C ALA A 251 -1.37 -0.72 -6.80
N ALA A 252 -1.98 0.07 -5.91
CA ALA A 252 -1.97 -0.17 -4.47
C ALA A 252 -2.41 -1.59 -4.07
N PHE A 253 -3.49 -2.10 -4.68
CA PHE A 253 -3.97 -3.47 -4.41
C PHE A 253 -2.98 -4.52 -4.92
N LEU A 254 -2.40 -4.30 -6.10
CA LEU A 254 -1.41 -5.18 -6.71
C LEU A 254 -0.14 -5.28 -5.84
N LEU A 255 0.34 -4.16 -5.30
CA LEU A 255 1.49 -4.14 -4.38
C LEU A 255 1.20 -4.94 -3.10
N ARG A 256 0.03 -4.75 -2.50
CA ARG A 256 -0.37 -5.53 -1.32
C ARG A 256 -0.47 -7.02 -1.62
N MET A 257 -1.05 -7.40 -2.75
CA MET A 257 -1.12 -8.80 -3.16
C MET A 257 0.28 -9.42 -3.30
N LEU A 258 1.24 -8.70 -3.90
CA LEU A 258 2.62 -9.19 -4.01
C LEU A 258 3.27 -9.38 -2.64
N GLN A 259 3.07 -8.43 -1.70
CA GLN A 259 3.55 -8.54 -0.33
C GLN A 259 3.00 -9.80 0.35
N GLU A 260 1.68 -10.03 0.29
CA GLU A 260 1.04 -11.20 0.88
C GLU A 260 1.53 -12.52 0.27
N ILE A 261 1.81 -12.55 -1.04
CA ILE A 261 2.41 -13.72 -1.70
C ILE A 261 3.82 -13.99 -1.16
N HIS A 262 4.65 -12.96 -0.98
CA HIS A 262 5.99 -13.12 -0.40
C HIS A 262 5.91 -13.61 1.04
N ASP A 263 5.05 -13.00 1.86
CA ASP A 263 4.87 -13.38 3.27
C ASP A 263 4.46 -14.86 3.38
N TYR A 264 3.54 -15.32 2.53
CA TYR A 264 3.15 -16.74 2.46
C TYR A 264 4.31 -17.64 2.03
N LEU A 265 5.04 -17.27 0.98
CA LEU A 265 6.17 -18.07 0.47
C LEU A 265 7.36 -18.10 1.43
N ASP A 266 7.52 -17.11 2.30
CA ASP A 266 8.55 -17.13 3.34
C ASP A 266 8.24 -18.15 4.44
N GLU A 267 6.96 -18.40 4.72
CA GLU A 267 6.52 -19.40 5.70
C GLU A 267 6.52 -20.84 5.13
N VAL A 268 5.99 -21.03 3.93
CA VAL A 268 5.73 -22.38 3.39
C VAL A 268 6.39 -22.67 2.03
N GLY A 269 6.90 -21.64 1.36
CA GLY A 269 7.40 -21.74 0.00
C GLY A 269 8.78 -22.40 -0.08
N SER A 270 8.99 -23.17 -1.15
CA SER A 270 10.32 -23.64 -1.50
C SER A 270 11.23 -22.47 -1.92
N ARG A 271 12.54 -22.71 -1.88
CA ARG A 271 13.54 -21.74 -2.36
C ARG A 271 13.31 -21.31 -3.80
N CYS A 272 12.97 -22.27 -4.67
CA CYS A 272 12.72 -22.00 -6.09
C CYS A 272 11.46 -21.14 -6.30
N GLU A 273 10.40 -21.38 -5.53
CA GLU A 273 9.18 -20.56 -5.60
C GLU A 273 9.43 -19.12 -5.16
N ARG A 274 10.25 -18.90 -4.11
CA ARG A 274 10.65 -17.56 -3.67
C ARG A 274 11.48 -16.81 -4.72
N GLU A 275 12.33 -17.50 -5.47
CA GLU A 275 13.05 -16.88 -6.59
C GLU A 275 12.11 -16.47 -7.71
N ILE A 276 11.20 -17.36 -8.12
CA ILE A 276 10.21 -17.07 -9.17
C ILE A 276 9.34 -15.88 -8.76
N ALA A 277 8.90 -15.84 -7.50
CA ALA A 277 8.15 -14.71 -6.95
C ALA A 277 8.94 -13.42 -6.98
N SER A 278 10.23 -13.47 -6.63
CA SER A 278 11.12 -12.31 -6.63
C SER A 278 11.35 -11.77 -8.03
N ASP A 279 11.68 -12.62 -9.00
CA ASP A 279 11.88 -12.20 -10.39
C ASP A 279 10.58 -11.69 -11.04
N THR A 280 9.45 -12.32 -10.73
CA THR A 280 8.13 -11.86 -11.18
C THR A 280 7.78 -10.50 -10.58
N THR A 281 8.04 -10.32 -9.28
CA THR A 281 7.80 -9.05 -8.57
C THR A 281 8.62 -7.92 -9.17
N LEU A 282 9.91 -8.14 -9.42
CA LEU A 282 10.78 -7.13 -10.04
C LEU A 282 10.29 -6.70 -11.44
N GLN A 283 9.75 -7.63 -12.23
CA GLN A 283 9.15 -7.33 -13.54
C GLN A 283 7.87 -6.49 -13.39
N ILE A 284 7.00 -6.85 -12.45
CA ILE A 284 5.77 -6.09 -12.18
C ILE A 284 6.10 -4.68 -11.68
N LEU A 285 7.08 -4.53 -10.79
CA LEU A 285 7.51 -3.24 -10.28
C LEU A 285 8.12 -2.36 -11.40
N ASP A 286 8.85 -2.93 -12.37
CA ASP A 286 9.31 -2.18 -13.55
C ASP A 286 8.14 -1.64 -14.39
N ILE A 287 7.07 -2.42 -14.56
CA ILE A 287 5.85 -1.99 -15.27
C ILE A 287 5.14 -0.87 -14.49
N ILE A 288 4.95 -1.02 -13.18
CA ILE A 288 4.32 -0.02 -12.32
C ILE A 288 5.10 1.30 -12.42
N LEU A 289 6.42 1.27 -12.27
CA LEU A 289 7.25 2.48 -12.29
C LEU A 289 7.35 3.16 -13.67
N LYS A 290 6.98 2.49 -14.76
CA LYS A 290 6.88 3.12 -16.10
C LYS A 290 5.66 4.01 -16.26
N ASN A 291 4.59 3.71 -15.54
CA ASN A 291 3.33 4.40 -15.69
C ASN A 291 3.19 5.45 -14.57
N GLU A 292 3.12 6.72 -14.95
CA GLU A 292 3.07 7.87 -14.02
C GLU A 292 1.80 7.92 -13.15
N PHE A 293 0.75 7.16 -13.50
CA PHE A 293 -0.49 7.07 -12.74
C PHE A 293 -0.59 5.83 -11.86
N SER A 294 0.27 4.83 -12.03
CA SER A 294 0.15 3.56 -11.29
C SER A 294 0.10 3.77 -9.78
N ILE A 295 0.88 4.74 -9.29
CA ILE A 295 1.01 5.13 -7.89
C ILE A 295 0.69 6.62 -7.76
N ASN A 296 0.12 7.03 -6.63
CA ASN A 296 -0.30 8.42 -6.41
C ASN A 296 -0.04 8.95 -4.99
N ASN A 297 0.62 8.17 -4.12
CA ASN A 297 0.91 8.61 -2.75
C ASN A 297 2.23 8.05 -2.21
N GLN A 298 2.75 8.69 -1.16
CA GLN A 298 4.04 8.35 -0.55
C GLN A 298 4.05 6.97 0.10
N GLN A 299 2.92 6.50 0.64
CA GLN A 299 2.82 5.17 1.25
C GLN A 299 3.04 4.06 0.23
N GLN A 300 2.46 4.21 -0.97
CA GLN A 300 2.68 3.28 -2.08
C GLN A 300 4.14 3.31 -2.58
N VAL A 301 4.78 4.49 -2.60
CA VAL A 301 6.22 4.58 -2.92
C VAL A 301 7.06 3.80 -1.91
N LYS A 302 6.80 3.96 -0.60
CA LYS A 302 7.47 3.16 0.44
C LYS A 302 7.18 1.66 0.29
N HIS A 303 5.96 1.29 -0.09
CA HIS A 303 5.57 -0.11 -0.32
C HIS A 303 6.36 -0.72 -1.50
N VAL A 304 6.50 0.02 -2.60
CA VAL A 304 7.35 -0.39 -3.73
C VAL A 304 8.79 -0.61 -3.29
N GLN A 305 9.36 0.34 -2.54
CA GLN A 305 10.74 0.21 -2.04
C GLN A 305 10.91 -1.04 -1.17
N ARG A 306 9.94 -1.34 -0.30
CA ARG A 306 9.95 -2.57 0.51
C ARG A 306 9.93 -3.84 -0.36
N LEU A 307 9.04 -3.91 -1.34
CA LEU A 307 8.95 -5.06 -2.24
C LEU A 307 10.22 -5.26 -3.07
N PHE A 308 10.87 -4.17 -3.49
CA PHE A 308 12.18 -4.25 -4.14
C PHE A 308 13.24 -4.89 -3.23
N LEU A 309 13.29 -4.46 -1.97
CA LEU A 309 14.24 -4.99 -0.99
C LEU A 309 13.97 -6.47 -0.69
N MET A 310 12.69 -6.84 -0.51
CA MET A 310 12.30 -8.24 -0.28
C MET A 310 12.69 -9.13 -1.47
N ALA A 311 12.34 -8.73 -2.68
CA ALA A 311 12.68 -9.48 -3.89
C ALA A 311 14.20 -9.57 -4.13
N ALA A 312 14.95 -8.49 -3.82
CA ALA A 312 16.40 -8.49 -3.96
C ALA A 312 17.10 -9.43 -2.96
N SER A 313 16.64 -9.44 -1.70
CA SER A 313 17.21 -10.28 -0.65
C SER A 313 17.01 -11.77 -0.92
N ASN A 314 15.82 -12.16 -1.40
CA ASN A 314 15.52 -13.56 -1.71
C ASN A 314 16.41 -14.12 -2.84
N ARG A 315 16.89 -13.27 -3.76
CA ARG A 315 17.83 -13.67 -4.84
C ARG A 315 19.23 -14.04 -4.32
N GLU A 316 19.69 -13.43 -3.22
CA GLU A 316 21.01 -13.72 -2.64
C GLU A 316 21.07 -15.06 -1.93
N SER A 317 19.95 -15.46 -1.30
CA SER A 317 19.82 -16.73 -0.61
C SER A 317 20.14 -17.92 -1.52
N VAL A 318 20.13 -17.74 -2.84
CA VAL A 318 20.35 -18.80 -3.83
C VAL A 318 21.80 -18.96 -4.29
N ALA A 319 22.58 -17.89 -4.32
CA ALA A 319 23.98 -17.92 -4.76
C ALA A 319 24.94 -18.63 -3.76
N THR A 320 24.49 -18.90 -2.53
CA THR A 320 25.33 -19.36 -1.42
C THR A 320 25.41 -20.88 -1.23
N SER A 321 24.72 -21.71 -2.02
CA SER A 321 24.72 -23.18 -1.82
C SER A 321 25.49 -23.99 -2.87
N GLY A 322 26.35 -23.38 -3.67
CA GLY A 322 27.23 -24.07 -4.62
C GLY A 322 28.68 -23.61 -4.47
N PRO A 323 29.70 -24.48 -4.65
CA PRO A 323 31.08 -24.06 -4.64
C PRO A 323 31.41 -23.40 -5.99
N LYS A 324 31.04 -22.12 -6.18
CA LYS A 324 31.55 -21.24 -7.25
C LYS A 324 31.05 -19.79 -7.07
N LEU A 325 32.03 -18.87 -7.07
CA LEU A 325 31.96 -17.41 -7.18
C LEU A 325 30.63 -16.72 -6.80
N ALA A 326 30.62 -16.15 -5.60
CA ALA A 326 29.83 -14.96 -5.28
C ALA A 326 30.16 -13.83 -6.27
N ALA A 327 29.41 -13.79 -7.38
CA ALA A 327 29.47 -12.79 -8.43
C ALA A 327 28.49 -11.65 -8.12
N SER A 328 28.89 -10.41 -8.40
CA SER A 328 27.99 -9.27 -8.35
C SER A 328 26.89 -9.44 -9.40
N THR A 329 25.63 -9.35 -8.99
CA THR A 329 24.50 -9.36 -9.93
C THR A 329 24.05 -7.94 -10.16
N SER A 330 24.07 -7.50 -11.42
CA SER A 330 23.53 -6.21 -11.86
C SER A 330 22.38 -6.47 -12.82
N ASN A 331 21.15 -6.23 -12.36
CA ASN A 331 19.98 -6.29 -13.22
C ASN A 331 19.54 -4.87 -13.57
N GLN A 332 19.54 -4.57 -14.87
CA GLN A 332 19.08 -3.30 -15.39
C GLN A 332 17.77 -3.53 -16.12
N LEU A 333 16.69 -3.03 -15.52
CA LEU A 333 15.43 -2.84 -16.20
C LEU A 333 15.28 -1.35 -16.52
N SER A 334 14.30 -1.02 -17.33
CA SER A 334 14.07 0.33 -17.84
C SER A 334 13.77 1.38 -16.76
N SER A 335 13.19 0.97 -15.63
CA SER A 335 12.77 1.87 -14.55
C SER A 335 13.71 1.89 -13.35
N PHE A 336 14.54 0.86 -13.17
CA PHE A 336 15.48 0.77 -12.05
C PHE A 336 16.74 -0.05 -12.40
N ARG A 337 17.80 0.18 -11.64
CA ARG A 337 19.01 -0.63 -11.62
C ARG A 337 19.18 -1.23 -10.22
N LEU A 338 19.30 -2.55 -10.16
CA LEU A 338 19.62 -3.29 -8.94
C LEU A 338 21.07 -3.76 -9.00
N HIS A 339 21.88 -3.35 -8.03
CA HIS A 339 23.23 -3.84 -7.85
C HIS A 339 23.34 -4.55 -6.52
N ASN A 340 23.89 -5.76 -6.54
CA ASN A 340 24.04 -6.57 -5.35
C ASN A 340 25.45 -7.13 -5.26
N THR A 341 26.07 -6.97 -4.09
CA THR A 341 27.43 -7.41 -3.85
C THR A 341 27.61 -7.91 -2.41
N PRO A 342 28.17 -9.12 -2.21
CA PRO A 342 28.50 -9.62 -0.88
C PRO A 342 29.77 -8.96 -0.35
N VAL A 343 29.75 -8.62 0.93
CA VAL A 343 30.88 -8.03 1.66
C VAL A 343 31.81 -9.16 2.10
N LYS A 344 32.96 -9.28 1.42
CA LYS A 344 33.93 -10.36 1.66
C LYS A 344 34.96 -10.03 2.74
N ALA A 345 35.25 -8.75 2.95
CA ALA A 345 36.23 -8.26 3.92
C ALA A 345 35.99 -6.78 4.23
N LEU A 346 36.53 -6.30 5.35
CA LEU A 346 36.56 -4.88 5.73
C LEU A 346 38.00 -4.33 5.66
N PRO A 347 38.22 -3.07 5.26
CA PRO A 347 37.21 -2.14 4.77
C PRO A 347 36.64 -2.60 3.42
N PHE A 348 35.37 -2.28 3.18
CA PHE A 348 34.66 -2.60 1.94
C PHE A 348 34.35 -1.31 1.18
N GLU A 349 34.75 -1.26 -0.07
CA GLU A 349 34.47 -0.14 -0.96
C GLU A 349 33.65 -0.61 -2.16
N LEU A 350 32.62 0.14 -2.49
CA LEU A 350 31.78 -0.09 -3.66
C LEU A 350 31.61 1.22 -4.42
N GLN A 351 32.04 1.22 -5.67
CA GLN A 351 31.82 2.33 -6.59
C GLN A 351 30.86 1.89 -7.69
N ILE A 352 29.76 2.63 -7.84
CA ILE A 352 28.79 2.46 -8.92
C ILE A 352 28.80 3.72 -9.77
N SER A 353 29.35 3.59 -10.98
CA SER A 353 29.36 4.66 -11.97
C SER A 353 28.00 4.83 -12.64
N GLY A 354 27.68 6.08 -12.98
CA GLY A 354 26.51 6.41 -13.78
C GLY A 354 26.63 5.97 -15.24
N ASP A 355 25.50 5.78 -15.92
CA ASP A 355 25.41 5.61 -17.38
C ASP A 355 24.40 6.61 -17.97
N GLN A 356 24.03 6.45 -19.26
CA GLN A 356 23.06 7.31 -19.93
C GLN A 356 21.65 7.28 -19.30
N LEU A 357 21.25 6.17 -18.67
CA LEU A 357 19.93 5.98 -18.08
C LEU A 357 19.88 6.37 -16.60
N PHE A 358 21.01 6.23 -15.89
CA PHE A 358 21.20 6.54 -14.47
C PHE A 358 22.49 7.34 -14.30
N SER A 359 22.43 8.66 -14.42
CA SER A 359 23.64 9.51 -14.46
C SER A 359 24.35 9.68 -13.12
N ASP A 360 23.71 9.33 -12.00
CA ASP A 360 24.36 9.56 -10.70
C ASP A 360 25.44 8.54 -10.34
N GLN A 361 26.38 8.98 -9.53
CA GLN A 361 27.49 8.18 -9.04
C GLN A 361 27.28 7.87 -7.55
N LEU A 362 27.66 6.66 -7.15
CA LEU A 362 27.60 6.25 -5.75
C LEU A 362 28.94 5.65 -5.35
N TYR A 363 29.42 6.09 -4.20
CA TYR A 363 30.59 5.57 -3.52
C TYR A 363 30.18 5.17 -2.10
N LEU A 364 30.31 3.89 -1.77
CA LEU A 364 29.99 3.35 -0.46
C LEU A 364 31.28 2.85 0.18
N GLU A 365 31.50 3.25 1.43
CA GLU A 365 32.68 2.92 2.22
C GLU A 365 32.22 2.36 3.58
N ILE A 366 32.51 1.08 3.81
CA ILE A 366 32.32 0.42 5.11
C ILE A 366 33.69 0.27 5.74
N ASN A 367 33.93 1.06 6.78
CA ASN A 367 35.21 1.04 7.47
C ASN A 367 35.34 -0.14 8.42
N LYS A 368 36.57 -0.44 8.84
CA LYS A 368 36.83 -1.32 9.97
C LYS A 368 36.34 -0.62 11.26
N GLY A 369 35.04 -0.70 11.52
CA GLY A 369 34.44 -0.28 12.78
C GLY A 369 34.78 -1.24 13.92
N THR A 370 34.13 -1.03 15.07
CA THR A 370 34.28 -1.82 16.31
C THR A 370 34.34 -3.34 16.09
N THR A 371 34.99 -4.06 17.01
CA THR A 371 35.16 -5.53 16.99
C THR A 371 33.87 -6.30 16.68
N SER A 372 32.70 -5.77 17.04
CA SER A 372 31.38 -6.32 16.73
C SER A 372 31.08 -6.51 15.23
N LEU A 373 31.52 -5.60 14.34
CA LEU A 373 31.30 -5.73 12.89
C LEU A 373 32.25 -6.77 12.27
N LEU A 374 33.46 -6.91 12.80
CA LEU A 374 34.42 -7.93 12.38
C LEU A 374 33.96 -9.34 12.78
N ASP A 375 33.44 -9.50 13.99
CA ASP A 375 32.86 -10.77 14.46
C ASP A 375 31.58 -11.13 13.68
N PHE A 376 30.81 -10.13 13.24
CA PHE A 376 29.60 -10.32 12.44
C PHE A 376 29.90 -10.75 11.00
N VAL A 377 30.85 -10.10 10.31
CA VAL A 377 31.29 -10.48 8.95
C VAL A 377 32.00 -11.84 8.94
N GLY A 378 32.68 -12.21 10.04
CA GLY A 378 33.33 -13.52 10.18
C GLY A 378 32.36 -14.69 10.32
N ASN A 379 31.17 -14.46 10.88
CA ASN A 379 30.16 -15.50 11.17
C ASN A 379 28.92 -15.45 10.25
N SER A 380 28.75 -14.40 9.44
CA SER A 380 27.57 -14.22 8.58
C SER A 380 27.90 -13.57 7.24
N SER A 381 27.08 -13.85 6.21
CA SER A 381 27.21 -13.23 4.90
C SER A 381 26.50 -11.88 4.87
N LEU A 382 27.24 -10.79 5.04
CA LEU A 382 26.73 -9.45 4.80
C LEU A 382 26.68 -9.17 3.30
N SER A 383 25.60 -8.57 2.82
CA SER A 383 25.46 -8.09 1.44
C SER A 383 25.03 -6.64 1.41
N VAL A 384 25.43 -5.97 0.33
CA VAL A 384 25.05 -4.59 0.02
C VAL A 384 24.20 -4.63 -1.24
N THR A 385 22.95 -4.20 -1.09
CA THR A 385 22.01 -4.03 -2.19
C THR A 385 21.79 -2.53 -2.44
N VAL A 386 22.05 -2.09 -3.66
CA VAL A 386 21.82 -0.72 -4.13
C VAL A 386 20.74 -0.73 -5.20
N ILE A 387 19.73 0.12 -5.03
CA ILE A 387 18.65 0.31 -6.01
C ILE A 387 18.64 1.76 -6.46
N SER A 388 18.89 1.98 -7.74
CA SER A 388 18.78 3.29 -8.40
C SER A 388 17.47 3.35 -9.19
N TYR A 389 16.65 4.35 -8.94
CA TYR A 389 15.39 4.55 -9.64
C TYR A 389 15.51 5.61 -10.73
N ARG A 390 14.81 5.43 -11.84
CA ARG A 390 14.80 6.41 -12.93
C ARG A 390 13.85 7.58 -12.68
N ASN A 391 12.62 7.29 -12.25
CA ASN A 391 11.57 8.30 -12.08
C ASN A 391 10.71 8.10 -10.84
N LEU A 392 11.26 7.55 -9.75
CA LEU A 392 10.47 7.36 -8.52
C LEU A 392 9.95 8.70 -7.94
N THR A 393 10.65 9.80 -8.25
CA THR A 393 10.31 11.15 -7.82
C THR A 393 9.03 11.69 -8.44
N SER A 394 8.59 11.20 -9.60
CA SER A 394 7.33 11.65 -10.21
C SER A 394 6.10 11.26 -9.39
N PHE A 395 6.23 10.27 -8.50
CA PHE A 395 5.14 9.76 -7.65
C PHE A 395 5.08 10.42 -6.27
N LEU A 396 6.04 11.28 -5.94
CA LEU A 396 6.08 11.98 -4.66
C LEU A 396 5.39 13.35 -4.78
N PRO A 397 4.73 13.83 -3.71
CA PRO A 397 4.09 15.13 -3.72
C PRO A 397 5.08 16.21 -4.13
N HIS A 398 4.62 17.22 -4.88
CA HIS A 398 5.41 18.36 -5.38
C HIS A 398 5.89 19.31 -4.25
N MET A 399 6.34 18.78 -3.12
CA MET A 399 7.31 19.46 -2.27
C MET A 399 8.71 19.06 -2.77
N TYR A 400 9.00 19.64 -3.94
CA TYR A 400 10.27 19.76 -4.68
C TYR A 400 11.37 18.74 -4.35
N ILE A 401 11.15 17.52 -4.83
CA ILE A 401 12.10 16.41 -4.84
C ILE A 401 12.74 16.30 -6.22
N THR A 402 14.07 16.23 -6.34
CA THR A 402 14.76 16.23 -7.64
C THR A 402 15.29 14.87 -8.10
N ARG A 403 15.74 13.96 -7.20
CA ARG A 403 16.13 12.56 -7.51
C ARG A 403 16.20 11.66 -6.26
N ASN A 404 15.95 10.34 -6.40
CA ASN A 404 15.95 9.35 -5.30
C ASN A 404 16.86 8.14 -5.57
N ARG A 405 17.56 7.64 -4.53
CA ARG A 405 18.28 6.36 -4.50
C ARG A 405 18.03 5.62 -3.19
N CYS A 406 18.04 4.28 -3.22
CA CYS A 406 17.98 3.46 -2.01
C CYS A 406 19.26 2.63 -1.88
N VAL A 407 19.87 2.63 -0.70
CA VAL A 407 20.96 1.72 -0.34
C VAL A 407 20.60 0.97 0.91
N TYR A 408 20.66 -0.35 0.83
CA TYR A 408 20.32 -1.23 1.92
C TYR A 408 21.46 -2.23 2.14
N ALA A 409 21.96 -2.27 3.38
CA ALA A 409 22.92 -3.26 3.83
C ALA A 409 22.24 -4.14 4.87
N SER A 410 22.19 -5.46 4.64
CA SER A 410 21.49 -6.40 5.53
C SER A 410 22.16 -7.76 5.51
N ASN A 411 22.00 -8.49 6.61
CA ASN A 411 22.20 -9.94 6.65
C ASN A 411 20.84 -10.62 6.43
N ASN A 412 20.84 -11.88 5.99
CA ASN A 412 19.65 -12.71 5.75
C ASN A 412 18.73 -12.92 6.97
N GLN A 413 19.03 -12.32 8.13
CA GLN A 413 18.22 -12.41 9.35
C GLN A 413 18.07 -11.11 10.16
N GLN A 414 18.70 -9.98 9.79
CA GLN A 414 18.50 -8.69 10.51
C GLN A 414 19.12 -7.48 9.79
N THR A 415 18.41 -6.35 9.79
CA THR A 415 18.94 -5.01 9.45
C THR A 415 19.86 -4.55 10.59
N ILE A 416 21.13 -4.28 10.30
CA ILE A 416 22.06 -3.76 11.32
C ILE A 416 21.96 -2.23 11.31
N PRO A 417 21.52 -1.57 12.39
CA PRO A 417 21.64 -0.12 12.50
C PRO A 417 23.12 0.24 12.66
N MET A 418 23.75 0.75 11.59
CA MET A 418 25.13 1.23 11.61
C MET A 418 25.14 2.75 11.77
N GLY A 419 25.82 3.25 12.81
CA GLY A 419 25.99 4.69 13.04
C GLY A 419 26.92 5.34 12.01
N PHE A 420 26.80 6.67 11.85
CA PHE A 420 27.52 7.49 10.85
C PHE A 420 29.05 7.33 10.93
N ASP A 421 29.60 7.13 12.13
CA ASP A 421 31.04 6.96 12.36
C ASP A 421 31.60 5.59 11.95
N MET A 422 30.73 4.60 11.72
CA MET A 422 31.14 3.21 11.40
C MET A 422 31.09 2.92 9.90
N ALA A 423 30.16 3.55 9.18
CA ALA A 423 29.98 3.38 7.75
C ALA A 423 29.20 4.56 7.15
N ARG A 424 29.61 5.01 5.97
CA ARG A 424 28.98 6.14 5.28
C ARG A 424 28.78 5.84 3.80
N VAL A 425 27.77 6.49 3.23
CA VAL A 425 27.51 6.47 1.80
C VAL A 425 27.69 7.88 1.27
N GLU A 426 28.53 7.98 0.26
CA GLU A 426 28.72 9.19 -0.54
C GLU A 426 28.00 9.02 -1.88
N MET A 427 27.15 9.99 -2.22
CA MET A 427 26.43 9.99 -3.49
C MET A 427 26.64 11.32 -4.18
N ILE A 428 26.93 11.28 -5.47
CA ILE A 428 26.97 12.46 -6.33
C ILE A 428 25.75 12.39 -7.23
N LEU A 429 24.78 13.27 -6.93
CA LEU A 429 23.45 13.31 -7.53
C LEU A 429 23.37 14.49 -8.49
N GLN A 430 23.14 14.19 -9.77
CA GLN A 430 22.86 15.22 -10.76
C GLN A 430 21.36 15.51 -10.76
N HIS A 431 20.91 16.75 -10.86
CA HIS A 431 19.47 17.07 -10.90
C HIS A 431 19.06 17.62 -12.26
N ASN A 432 17.82 17.28 -12.68
CA ASN A 432 17.29 17.68 -13.99
C ASN A 432 16.92 19.18 -14.05
N HIS A 433 16.70 19.80 -12.89
CA HIS A 433 16.34 21.21 -12.78
C HIS A 433 17.40 21.95 -11.99
N SER A 434 17.87 23.07 -12.53
CA SER A 434 18.74 24.00 -11.80
C SER A 434 17.93 24.71 -10.72
N PRO A 435 18.47 24.86 -9.50
CA PRO A 435 17.86 25.62 -8.43
C PRO A 435 17.78 27.09 -8.84
N THR A 436 16.65 27.73 -8.56
CA THR A 436 16.53 29.19 -8.63
C THR A 436 17.19 29.83 -7.40
N PRO A 437 17.54 31.13 -7.40
CA PRO A 437 18.23 31.78 -6.29
C PRO A 437 17.56 31.65 -4.91
N GLU A 438 16.25 31.46 -4.86
CA GLU A 438 15.49 31.28 -3.60
C GLU A 438 15.57 29.86 -3.01
N TRP A 439 16.05 28.89 -3.78
CA TRP A 439 15.98 27.47 -3.46
C TRP A 439 17.38 26.86 -3.50
N VAL A 440 17.72 26.07 -2.49
CA VAL A 440 19.02 25.43 -2.35
C VAL A 440 18.82 23.92 -2.30
N PRO A 441 19.59 23.12 -3.05
CA PRO A 441 19.57 21.67 -2.92
C PRO A 441 20.05 21.23 -1.53
N VAL A 442 19.33 20.28 -0.93
CA VAL A 442 19.61 19.68 0.38
C VAL A 442 19.42 18.17 0.31
N CYS A 443 20.33 17.41 0.91
CA CYS A 443 20.24 15.96 1.00
C CYS A 443 19.19 15.54 2.04
N GLY A 444 18.26 14.68 1.64
CA GLY A 444 17.28 14.06 2.53
C GLY A 444 17.58 12.59 2.74
N TYR A 445 17.29 12.12 3.94
CA TYR A 445 17.43 10.73 4.37
C TYR A 445 16.12 10.22 4.98
N ASP A 446 15.69 9.03 4.56
CA ASP A 446 14.60 8.30 5.19
C ASP A 446 15.11 6.93 5.66
N SER A 447 14.92 6.66 6.95
CA SER A 447 15.33 5.39 7.54
C SER A 447 14.33 4.30 7.14
N SER A 448 14.84 3.13 6.75
CA SER A 448 14.00 1.95 6.48
C SER A 448 13.17 1.49 7.68
N THR A 449 13.51 1.95 8.89
CA THR A 449 12.82 1.58 10.14
C THR A 449 11.71 2.55 10.54
N ASN A 450 11.62 3.72 9.91
CA ASN A 450 10.65 4.75 10.30
C ASN A 450 9.43 4.75 9.35
N ASN A 451 8.24 4.54 9.93
CA ASN A 451 6.98 4.63 9.20
C ASN A 451 6.53 6.08 8.97
N GLN A 452 7.23 7.08 9.50
CA GLN A 452 6.91 8.49 9.29
C GLN A 452 7.16 8.93 7.85
N GLU A 453 6.30 9.79 7.32
CA GLU A 453 6.32 10.28 5.93
C GLU A 453 7.30 11.45 5.70
N THR A 454 8.35 11.58 6.51
CA THR A 454 9.19 12.79 6.53
C THR A 454 10.65 12.48 6.21
N TRP A 455 11.21 13.21 5.24
CA TRP A 455 12.64 13.21 4.95
C TRP A 455 13.40 13.98 6.03
N ASN A 456 14.45 13.37 6.59
CA ASN A 456 15.34 14.01 7.54
C ASN A 456 16.56 14.58 6.82
N THR A 457 16.74 15.91 6.85
CA THR A 457 17.87 16.60 6.24
C THR A 457 19.09 16.71 7.13
N ASP A 458 18.92 16.54 8.45
CA ASP A 458 19.99 16.73 9.43
C ASP A 458 20.91 15.51 9.52
N MET A 459 20.45 14.37 9.00
CA MET A 459 21.21 13.13 8.98
C MET A 459 22.24 13.05 7.84
N CYS A 460 22.21 13.98 6.87
CA CYS A 460 23.14 14.00 5.74
C CYS A 460 23.90 15.32 5.66
N LEU A 461 25.19 15.24 5.32
CA LEU A 461 25.95 16.42 4.91
C LEU A 461 25.68 16.70 3.43
N THR A 462 25.36 17.96 3.13
CA THR A 462 25.08 18.44 1.78
C THR A 462 26.21 19.33 1.28
N GLU A 463 26.79 18.98 0.13
CA GLU A 463 27.79 19.79 -0.58
C GLU A 463 27.31 20.07 -2.01
N ASN A 464 27.08 21.34 -2.35
CA ASN A 464 26.68 21.74 -3.70
C ASN A 464 27.92 21.96 -4.57
N LEU A 465 28.23 21.00 -5.43
CA LEU A 465 29.43 21.02 -6.28
C LEU A 465 29.26 21.94 -7.50
N LEU A 466 28.09 21.85 -8.14
CA LEU A 466 27.69 22.67 -9.30
C LEU A 466 26.20 23.02 -9.18
N GLU A 467 25.70 23.91 -10.04
CA GLU A 467 24.28 24.27 -10.09
C GLU A 467 23.35 23.06 -10.25
N ASN A 468 23.80 21.99 -10.91
CA ASN A 468 23.00 20.80 -11.14
C ASN A 468 23.60 19.53 -10.51
N ILE A 469 24.57 19.64 -9.60
CA ILE A 469 25.22 18.50 -8.95
C ILE A 469 25.36 18.73 -7.44
N THR A 470 24.77 17.85 -6.66
CA THR A 470 24.87 17.82 -5.20
C THR A 470 25.56 16.54 -4.74
N ARG A 471 26.51 16.67 -3.83
CA ARG A 471 27.16 15.57 -3.12
C ARG A 471 26.49 15.41 -1.75
N CYS A 472 26.07 14.19 -1.45
CA CYS A 472 25.43 13.80 -0.21
C CYS A 472 26.28 12.77 0.52
N ILE A 473 26.59 13.04 1.79
CA ILE A 473 27.26 12.10 2.69
C ILE A 473 26.27 11.74 3.78
N CYS A 474 25.84 10.48 3.82
CA CYS A 474 24.72 10.00 4.62
C CYS A 474 25.08 8.71 5.40
N PRO A 475 24.24 8.27 6.36
CA PRO A 475 24.37 6.94 6.96
C PRO A 475 24.30 5.85 5.89
N ILE A 476 24.79 4.64 6.16
CA ILE A 476 24.90 3.60 5.13
C ILE A 476 23.57 2.97 4.70
N SER A 477 22.58 2.90 5.59
CA SER A 477 21.32 2.20 5.33
C SER A 477 20.15 3.16 5.30
N GLY A 478 19.44 3.21 4.17
CA GLY A 478 18.21 3.99 4.02
C GLY A 478 17.92 4.40 2.58
N THR A 479 16.94 5.29 2.45
CA THR A 479 16.60 5.95 1.20
C THR A 479 17.14 7.37 1.23
N TYR A 480 17.71 7.81 0.12
CA TYR A 480 18.34 9.11 -0.04
C TYR A 480 17.72 9.87 -1.20
N VAL A 481 17.71 11.18 -1.07
CA VAL A 481 17.07 12.08 -2.02
C VAL A 481 17.78 13.42 -2.03
N VAL A 482 17.71 14.15 -3.14
CA VAL A 482 17.96 15.60 -3.15
C VAL A 482 16.63 16.34 -3.17
N LEU A 483 16.46 17.23 -2.21
CA LEU A 483 15.31 18.11 -2.04
C LEU A 483 15.71 19.55 -2.38
N LEU A 484 14.77 20.39 -2.78
CA LEU A 484 14.98 21.83 -2.84
C LEU A 484 14.35 22.47 -1.61
N ALA A 485 15.18 23.15 -0.80
CA ALA A 485 14.75 23.88 0.39
C ALA A 485 14.85 25.38 0.15
N ARG A 486 13.92 26.15 0.71
CA ARG A 486 13.95 27.63 0.58
C ARG A 486 15.05 28.21 1.47
N GLN A 487 15.86 29.11 0.91
CA GLN A 487 17.06 29.66 1.56
C GLN A 487 16.80 30.38 2.91
N ASN A 488 15.56 30.80 3.18
CA ASN A 488 15.17 31.53 4.40
C ASN A 488 14.80 30.67 5.61
N TYR A 489 14.90 29.34 5.56
CA TYR A 489 14.53 28.49 6.70
C TYR A 489 15.43 28.70 7.94
N ASN A 490 16.62 29.30 7.77
CA ASN A 490 17.56 29.61 8.87
C ASN A 490 17.49 31.06 9.41
N ARG A 491 16.49 31.88 9.01
CA ARG A 491 16.33 33.26 9.54
C ARG A 491 15.13 33.49 10.47
N ILE A 492 14.34 32.46 10.78
CA ILE A 492 13.14 32.59 11.64
C ILE A 492 13.37 31.99 13.05
N GLY A 493 14.53 31.39 13.32
CA GLY A 493 14.88 30.83 14.64
C GLY A 493 15.35 31.84 15.71
N SER A 494 15.29 33.15 15.48
CA SER A 494 15.79 34.16 16.44
C SER A 494 14.91 35.39 16.65
N LEU A 495 13.61 35.33 16.32
CA LEU A 495 12.64 36.39 16.61
C LEU A 495 11.32 35.74 17.04
N GLY A 496 11.29 35.28 18.29
CA GLY A 496 10.12 34.66 18.91
C GLY A 496 10.23 34.51 20.43
N GLU A 497 11.08 35.32 21.08
CA GLU A 497 10.86 35.71 22.47
C GLU A 497 10.20 37.09 22.44
N ASN A 498 9.10 37.23 23.19
CA ASN A 498 8.15 38.34 23.21
C ASN A 498 7.02 38.23 22.18
N LEU A 499 5.97 37.51 22.55
CA LEU A 499 4.68 38.11 22.87
C LEU A 499 3.83 37.11 23.69
N ARG A 500 3.33 37.60 24.82
CA ARG A 500 2.29 36.97 25.66
C ARG A 500 0.94 37.05 24.98
#